data_AF-A0A2M7SE75-F1
#
_entry.id   AF-A0A2M7SE75-F1
#
_cell.length_a   1.000
_cell.length_b   1.000
_cell.length_c   1.000
_cell.angle_alpha   90.00
_cell.angle_beta   90.00
_cell.angle_gamma   90.00
#
_symmetry.space_group_name_H-M   'P 1'
#
loop_
_entity.id
_entity.type
_entity.pdbx_description
1 polymer ?
#
loop_
_entity_poly.entity_id
_entity_poly.type
_entity_poly.pdbx_seq_one_letter_code
_entity_poly.pdbx_strand_id
1 'polypeptide(L)'
;MEQIELDASVRENLGSSESRKMRMHGFIPAVLYGRSEKPVHLKVSLLDLCKVISKGENVILSIKFDGKGKTAMVKELQYDPVEDVIVHADFYRVSLQEKININVPIEITGVPKGVTEKGGVLDEILREIEVRCLPKDIPKTLLIEVTQLDIGDSVLAGALKVPTGVEILTPPDSLVVVVIAPTILKEEKPVEEVVAEPELIGKEKEEGEEGEKGEEGEKASSAAAGEKKEGAEKQTGTGKEEKKKE
;
A
#
# COMPACT_ATOMS: atom_id res chain seq x y z
N MET A 1 20.56 19.63 -11.42
CA MET A 1 20.16 18.32 -10.87
C MET A 1 20.58 18.29 -9.42
N GLU A 2 19.64 18.25 -8.50
CA GLU A 2 19.95 18.11 -7.07
C GLU A 2 20.25 16.63 -6.79
N GLN A 3 21.52 16.27 -6.69
CA GLN A 3 21.89 14.97 -6.14
C GLN A 3 21.85 15.10 -4.61
N ILE A 4 20.85 14.48 -3.99
CA ILE A 4 20.70 14.54 -2.54
C ILE A 4 21.52 13.41 -1.93
N GLU A 5 22.27 13.71 -0.89
CA GLU A 5 23.04 12.72 -0.15
C GLU A 5 22.19 12.14 0.97
N LEU A 6 22.24 10.81 1.12
CA LEU A 6 21.56 10.08 2.19
C LEU A 6 22.57 9.16 2.86
N ASP A 7 22.82 9.39 4.14
CA ASP A 7 23.69 8.54 4.94
C ASP A 7 22.95 7.26 5.35
N ALA A 8 23.60 6.12 5.10
CA ALA A 8 23.07 4.81 5.42
C ALA A 8 24.14 3.95 6.11
N SER A 9 23.68 3.08 7.01
CA SER A 9 24.52 2.10 7.70
C SER A 9 24.14 0.69 7.27
N VAL A 10 25.13 -0.18 7.04
CA VAL A 10 24.86 -1.58 6.70
C VAL A 10 24.31 -2.30 7.94
N ARG A 11 23.27 -3.11 7.75
CA ARG A 11 22.71 -3.95 8.82
C ARG A 11 23.05 -5.42 8.59
N GLU A 12 23.57 -6.07 9.61
CA GLU A 12 23.84 -7.52 9.62
C GLU A 12 22.68 -8.30 10.23
N ASN A 13 22.00 -7.72 11.22
CA ASN A 13 20.87 -8.34 11.90
C ASN A 13 19.58 -8.16 11.09
N LEU A 14 18.98 -9.28 10.70
CA LEU A 14 17.72 -9.35 9.95
C LEU A 14 16.62 -9.96 10.83
N GLY A 15 15.38 -9.47 10.69
CA GLY A 15 14.22 -10.02 11.38
C GLY A 15 13.20 -8.96 11.82
N SER A 16 12.00 -9.43 12.18
CA SER A 16 10.87 -8.57 12.59
C SER A 16 11.14 -7.82 13.89
N SER A 17 11.69 -8.49 14.91
CA SER A 17 12.00 -7.90 16.22
C SER A 17 13.02 -6.76 16.11
N GLU A 18 14.12 -6.98 15.37
CA GLU A 18 15.16 -5.96 15.19
C GLU A 18 14.66 -4.77 14.36
N SER A 19 13.87 -5.03 13.32
CA SER A 19 13.26 -3.96 12.51
C SER A 19 12.31 -3.10 13.35
N ARG A 20 11.54 -3.71 14.27
CA ARG A 20 10.67 -2.96 15.20
C ARG A 20 11.47 -2.07 16.13
N LYS A 21 12.54 -2.58 16.77
CA LYS A 21 13.42 -1.77 17.63
C LYS A 21 14.06 -0.62 16.85
N MET A 22 14.52 -0.88 15.63
CA MET A 22 15.11 0.11 14.76
C MET A 22 14.15 1.28 14.49
N ARG A 23 12.88 0.97 14.18
CA ARG A 23 11.82 1.98 13.99
C ARG A 23 11.54 2.78 15.25
N MET A 24 11.53 2.15 16.43
CA MET A 24 11.40 2.86 17.71
C MET A 24 12.54 3.85 17.98
N HIS A 25 13.73 3.59 17.43
CA HIS A 25 14.89 4.48 17.51
C HIS A 25 14.96 5.50 16.36
N GLY A 26 13.90 5.65 15.54
CA GLY A 26 13.84 6.62 14.44
C GLY A 26 14.61 6.20 13.18
N PHE A 27 14.91 4.91 13.04
CA PHE A 27 15.58 4.35 11.87
C PHE A 27 14.65 3.41 11.10
N ILE A 28 14.81 3.35 9.78
CA ILE A 28 14.00 2.52 8.89
C ILE A 28 14.89 1.48 8.22
N PRO A 29 14.44 0.21 8.15
CA PRO A 29 15.08 -0.78 7.30
C PRO A 29 14.92 -0.40 5.82
N ALA A 30 16.02 -0.49 5.08
CA ALA A 30 16.01 -0.30 3.64
C ALA A 30 16.78 -1.39 2.90
N VAL A 31 16.53 -1.51 1.61
CA VAL A 31 17.25 -2.45 0.73
C VAL A 31 17.75 -1.72 -0.50
N LEU A 32 19.03 -1.87 -0.80
CA LEU A 32 19.63 -1.37 -2.03
C LEU A 32 19.94 -2.54 -2.97
N TYR A 33 19.26 -2.59 -4.12
CA TYR A 33 19.41 -3.64 -5.11
C TYR A 33 19.53 -3.07 -6.54
N GLY A 34 19.73 -3.94 -7.53
CA GLY A 34 19.82 -3.56 -8.94
C GLY A 34 21.22 -3.73 -9.54
N ARG A 35 21.28 -3.56 -10.87
CA ARG A 35 22.49 -3.67 -11.72
C ARG A 35 23.29 -4.98 -11.56
N SER A 36 22.60 -6.09 -11.29
CA SER A 36 23.20 -7.42 -11.07
C SER A 36 24.24 -7.47 -9.93
N GLU A 37 24.22 -6.47 -9.04
CA GLU A 37 25.00 -6.48 -7.80
C GLU A 37 24.19 -7.12 -6.67
N LYS A 38 24.89 -7.69 -5.67
CA LYS A 38 24.23 -8.25 -4.49
C LYS A 38 23.36 -7.18 -3.79
N PRO A 39 22.13 -7.51 -3.36
CA PRO A 39 21.34 -6.64 -2.51
C PRO A 39 22.09 -6.34 -1.22
N VAL A 40 22.05 -5.08 -0.78
CA VAL A 40 22.64 -4.66 0.49
C VAL A 40 21.51 -4.22 1.40
N HIS A 41 21.47 -4.79 2.60
CA HIS A 41 20.54 -4.39 3.63
C HIS A 41 21.10 -3.17 4.36
N LEU A 42 20.33 -2.09 4.34
CA LEU A 42 20.70 -0.81 4.90
C LEU A 42 19.75 -0.43 6.04
N LYS A 43 20.23 0.49 6.87
CA LYS A 43 19.49 1.21 7.89
C LYS A 43 19.66 2.70 7.59
N VAL A 44 18.53 3.40 7.49
CA VAL A 44 18.45 4.82 7.13
C VAL A 44 17.70 5.59 8.22
N SER A 45 18.06 6.85 8.45
CA SER A 45 17.33 7.76 9.35
C SER A 45 15.96 8.14 8.76
N LEU A 46 14.88 8.00 9.53
CA LEU A 46 13.52 8.41 9.10
C LEU A 46 13.49 9.90 8.74
N LEU A 47 14.09 10.74 9.57
CA LEU A 47 14.09 12.20 9.37
C LEU A 47 14.79 12.60 8.07
N ASP A 48 15.90 11.96 7.74
CA ASP A 48 16.65 12.30 6.53
C ASP A 48 15.96 11.74 5.29
N LEU A 49 15.33 10.56 5.40
CA LEU A 49 14.51 10.03 4.33
C LEU A 49 13.30 10.92 4.03
N CYS A 50 12.57 11.38 5.06
CA CYS A 50 11.46 12.31 4.88
C CYS A 50 11.88 13.59 4.16
N LYS A 51 13.02 14.19 4.53
CA LYS A 51 13.55 15.39 3.84
C LYS A 51 13.85 15.15 2.36
N VAL A 52 14.35 13.95 2.02
CA VAL A 52 14.62 13.57 0.63
C VAL A 52 13.30 13.46 -0.14
N ILE A 53 12.32 12.76 0.42
CA ILE A 53 11.02 12.52 -0.22
C ILE A 53 10.22 13.80 -0.39
N SER A 54 10.29 14.74 0.56
CA SER A 54 9.60 16.04 0.44
C SER A 54 10.04 16.86 -0.79
N LYS A 55 11.16 16.52 -1.44
CA LYS A 55 11.62 17.18 -2.68
C LYS A 55 11.02 16.57 -3.95
N GLY A 56 10.32 15.45 -3.82
CA GLY A 56 9.65 14.69 -4.87
C GLY A 56 9.81 13.18 -4.66
N GLU A 57 8.86 12.40 -5.20
CA GLU A 57 8.88 10.94 -5.13
C GLU A 57 10.00 10.35 -5.98
N ASN A 58 10.31 11.02 -7.10
CA ASN A 58 11.18 10.51 -8.14
C ASN A 58 12.56 11.18 -8.16
N VAL A 59 13.28 11.15 -7.03
CA VAL A 59 14.58 11.82 -6.89
C VAL A 59 15.75 10.84 -6.95
N ILE A 60 16.80 11.22 -7.69
CA ILE A 60 18.09 10.53 -7.70
C ILE A 60 18.88 10.93 -6.45
N LEU A 61 19.33 9.92 -5.72
CA LEU A 61 20.02 10.06 -4.44
C LEU A 61 21.38 9.36 -4.44
N SER A 62 22.32 9.90 -3.67
CA SER A 62 23.62 9.32 -3.42
C SER A 62 23.61 8.69 -2.03
N ILE A 63 23.50 7.37 -1.98
CA ILE A 63 23.52 6.65 -0.71
C ILE A 63 24.97 6.43 -0.31
N LYS A 64 25.36 7.02 0.82
CA LYS A 64 26.68 6.83 1.42
C LYS A 64 26.61 5.68 2.42
N PHE A 65 27.34 4.61 2.14
CA PHE A 65 27.57 3.51 3.07
C PHE A 65 29.00 2.98 2.88
N ASP A 66 29.64 2.52 3.95
CA ASP A 66 31.02 2.01 3.94
C ASP A 66 32.06 2.95 3.28
N GLY A 67 31.87 4.27 3.45
CA GLY A 67 32.77 5.29 2.91
C GLY A 67 32.68 5.49 1.38
N LYS A 68 31.72 4.85 0.70
CA LYS A 68 31.48 5.00 -0.74
C LYS A 68 30.07 5.51 -0.99
N GLY A 69 29.94 6.46 -1.92
CA GLY A 69 28.64 6.92 -2.42
C GLY A 69 28.20 6.07 -3.61
N LYS A 70 27.00 5.51 -3.56
CA LYS A 70 26.36 4.85 -4.72
C LYS A 70 25.13 5.64 -5.14
N THR A 71 25.00 5.89 -6.45
CA THR A 71 23.81 6.51 -7.03
C THR A 71 22.66 5.50 -7.06
N ALA A 72 21.55 5.87 -6.46
CA ALA A 72 20.34 5.07 -6.39
C ALA A 72 19.10 5.98 -6.50
N MET A 73 17.95 5.35 -6.64
CA MET A 73 16.65 5.98 -6.70
C MET A 73 15.69 5.24 -5.77
N VAL A 74 14.71 5.94 -5.19
CA VAL A 74 13.62 5.30 -4.46
C VAL A 74 12.75 4.56 -5.47
N LYS A 75 12.58 3.24 -5.28
CA LYS A 75 11.70 2.43 -6.12
C LYS A 75 10.32 2.28 -5.50
N GLU A 76 10.28 2.09 -4.18
CA GLU A 76 9.04 1.91 -3.44
C GLU A 76 9.24 2.36 -1.99
N LEU A 77 8.17 2.91 -1.41
CA LEU A 77 8.08 3.28 -0.01
C LEU A 77 6.86 2.59 0.57
N GLN A 78 7.06 1.88 1.67
CA GLN A 78 5.96 1.25 2.39
C GLN A 78 5.57 2.15 3.55
N TYR A 79 4.29 2.47 3.63
CA TYR A 79 3.71 3.29 4.69
C TYR A 79 2.92 2.43 5.67
N ASP A 80 2.92 2.83 6.93
CA ASP A 80 2.01 2.30 7.94
C ASP A 80 0.61 2.86 7.66
N PRO A 81 -0.42 2.03 7.44
CA PRO A 81 -1.76 2.50 7.08
C PRO A 81 -2.48 3.23 8.23
N VAL A 82 -1.99 3.14 9.47
CA VAL A 82 -2.59 3.76 10.65
C VAL A 82 -1.82 5.01 11.04
N GLU A 83 -0.50 4.93 11.12
CA GLU A 83 0.34 6.04 11.57
C GLU A 83 0.80 6.96 10.43
N ASP A 84 0.64 6.55 9.17
CA ASP A 84 1.13 7.24 7.97
C ASP A 84 2.64 7.52 7.99
N VAL A 85 3.39 6.61 8.63
CA VAL A 85 4.85 6.67 8.76
C VAL A 85 5.50 5.67 7.82
N ILE A 86 6.65 6.01 7.24
CA ILE A 86 7.42 5.11 6.39
C ILE A 86 7.99 3.95 7.21
N VAL A 87 7.67 2.72 6.82
CA VAL A 87 8.06 1.47 7.50
C VAL A 87 9.22 0.77 6.82
N HIS A 88 9.32 0.91 5.49
CA HIS A 88 10.37 0.32 4.67
C HIS A 88 10.64 1.18 3.44
N ALA A 89 11.88 1.17 2.96
CA ALA A 89 12.29 1.85 1.73
C ALA A 89 13.11 0.94 0.81
N ASP A 90 12.72 0.92 -0.46
CA ASP A 90 13.41 0.20 -1.51
C ASP A 90 14.19 1.16 -2.39
N PHE A 91 15.49 0.90 -2.50
CA PHE A 91 16.39 1.66 -3.35
C PHE A 91 16.88 0.82 -4.52
N TYR A 92 16.80 1.39 -5.72
CA TYR A 92 17.29 0.80 -6.95
C TYR A 92 18.54 1.52 -7.44
N ARG A 93 19.61 0.77 -7.70
CA ARG A 93 20.86 1.30 -8.28
C ARG A 93 20.61 1.70 -9.73
N VAL A 94 20.83 2.97 -10.05
CA VAL A 94 20.61 3.50 -11.40
C VAL A 94 21.93 3.91 -12.06
N SER A 95 22.02 3.67 -13.36
CA SER A 95 23.04 4.23 -14.23
C SER A 95 22.45 5.42 -14.98
N LEU A 96 23.19 6.51 -15.14
CA LEU A 96 22.73 7.70 -15.86
C LEU A 96 22.54 7.47 -17.38
N GLN A 97 22.91 6.29 -17.90
CA GLN A 97 22.89 5.95 -19.32
C GLN A 97 21.82 4.92 -19.69
N GLU A 98 21.17 4.30 -18.72
CA GLU A 98 20.21 3.22 -18.97
C GLU A 98 18.78 3.74 -18.76
N LYS A 99 17.86 3.34 -19.65
CA LYS A 99 16.43 3.63 -19.48
C LYS A 99 15.87 2.79 -18.34
N ILE A 100 15.07 3.40 -17.47
CA ILE A 100 14.40 2.74 -16.35
C ILE A 100 12.88 2.89 -16.46
N ASN A 101 12.16 1.94 -15.90
CA ASN A 101 10.70 2.00 -15.77
C ASN A 101 10.32 2.52 -14.37
N ILE A 102 9.49 3.54 -14.36
CA ILE A 102 9.15 4.32 -13.17
C ILE A 102 7.70 4.79 -13.26
N ASN A 103 7.02 4.81 -12.12
CA ASN A 103 5.72 5.44 -11.99
C ASN A 103 5.90 6.94 -11.71
N VAL A 104 5.21 7.78 -12.47
CA VAL A 104 5.20 9.23 -12.25
C VAL A 104 3.83 9.66 -11.80
N PRO A 105 3.71 10.42 -10.69
CA PRO A 105 2.44 10.92 -10.21
C PRO A 105 1.86 11.98 -11.15
N ILE A 106 0.54 11.99 -11.20
CA ILE A 106 -0.25 12.91 -12.00
C ILE A 106 -0.74 14.04 -11.11
N GLU A 107 -0.68 15.27 -11.61
CA GLU A 107 -1.17 16.44 -10.91
C GLU A 107 -2.25 17.14 -11.77
N ILE A 108 -3.45 17.21 -11.22
CA ILE A 108 -4.61 17.78 -11.90
C ILE A 108 -4.64 19.29 -11.68
N THR A 109 -4.74 20.04 -12.77
CA THR A 109 -4.80 21.50 -12.79
C THR A 109 -6.13 22.00 -13.36
N GLY A 110 -6.71 23.00 -12.68
CA GLY A 110 -8.01 23.56 -13.03
C GLY A 110 -9.19 22.80 -12.41
N VAL A 111 -10.38 23.38 -12.54
CA VAL A 111 -11.64 22.76 -12.09
C VAL A 111 -12.51 22.50 -13.32
N PRO A 112 -13.00 21.26 -13.53
CA PRO A 112 -13.86 20.95 -14.67
C PRO A 112 -15.15 21.77 -14.66
N LYS A 113 -15.62 22.16 -15.85
CA LYS A 113 -16.94 22.79 -16.03
C LYS A 113 -18.06 21.85 -15.61
N GLY A 114 -17.95 20.56 -15.92
CA GLY A 114 -18.93 19.56 -15.53
C GLY A 114 -19.13 19.47 -14.01
N VAL A 115 -18.09 19.73 -13.22
CA VAL A 115 -18.16 19.77 -11.75
C VAL A 115 -18.80 21.08 -11.29
N THR A 116 -18.33 22.22 -11.81
CA THR A 116 -18.75 23.56 -11.34
C THR A 116 -20.18 23.92 -11.76
N GLU A 117 -20.56 23.64 -13.00
CA GLU A 117 -21.84 24.08 -13.58
C GLU A 117 -22.96 23.05 -13.42
N LYS A 118 -22.62 21.76 -13.39
CA LYS A 118 -23.59 20.65 -13.45
C LYS A 118 -23.51 19.72 -12.23
N GLY A 119 -22.66 20.02 -11.26
CA GLY A 119 -22.51 19.24 -10.03
C GLY A 119 -21.92 17.84 -10.23
N GLY A 120 -21.18 17.61 -11.32
CA GLY A 120 -20.45 16.36 -11.56
C GLY A 120 -19.38 16.09 -10.51
N VAL A 121 -18.93 14.84 -10.44
CA VAL A 121 -17.81 14.40 -9.59
C VAL A 121 -16.63 14.07 -10.49
N LEU A 122 -15.48 14.68 -10.21
CA LEU A 122 -14.22 14.32 -10.86
C LEU A 122 -13.70 13.04 -10.21
N ASP A 123 -13.50 12.00 -10.99
CA ASP A 123 -12.92 10.74 -10.54
C ASP A 123 -11.57 10.50 -11.22
N GLU A 124 -10.55 10.25 -10.40
CA GLU A 124 -9.17 10.00 -10.83
C GLU A 124 -8.91 8.50 -10.77
N ILE A 125 -8.99 7.83 -11.92
CA ILE A 125 -8.86 6.38 -12.02
C ILE A 125 -7.40 5.95 -11.87
N LEU A 126 -6.48 6.71 -12.48
CA LEU A 126 -5.04 6.48 -12.39
C LEU A 126 -4.37 7.70 -11.78
N ARG A 127 -3.72 7.49 -10.63
CA ARG A 127 -2.94 8.53 -9.92
C ARG A 127 -1.49 8.63 -10.39
N GLU A 128 -1.00 7.55 -10.99
CA GLU A 128 0.37 7.40 -11.46
C GLU A 128 0.36 6.71 -12.83
N ILE A 129 1.36 7.03 -13.66
CA ILE A 129 1.57 6.41 -14.98
C ILE A 129 2.96 5.81 -15.05
N GLU A 130 3.02 4.57 -15.56
CA GLU A 130 4.28 3.91 -15.81
C GLU A 130 4.92 4.47 -17.09
N VAL A 131 6.10 5.04 -16.92
CA VAL A 131 6.90 5.59 -18.02
C VAL A 131 8.29 4.97 -18.04
N ARG A 132 8.86 4.93 -19.24
CA ARG A 132 10.24 4.56 -19.50
C ARG A 132 11.02 5.80 -19.92
N CYS A 133 12.02 6.16 -19.14
CA CYS A 133 12.87 7.32 -19.42
C CYS A 133 14.30 7.10 -18.89
N LEU A 134 15.23 7.95 -19.33
CA LEU A 134 16.54 8.04 -18.71
C LEU A 134 16.41 8.71 -17.33
N PRO A 135 17.25 8.37 -16.34
CA PRO A 135 17.20 9.01 -15.02
C PRO A 135 17.30 10.54 -15.06
N LYS A 136 17.96 11.10 -16.07
CA LYS A 136 18.10 12.55 -16.25
C LYS A 136 16.81 13.25 -16.69
N ASP A 137 15.91 12.52 -17.35
CA ASP A 137 14.71 13.07 -17.99
C ASP A 137 13.44 12.73 -17.20
N ILE A 138 13.59 12.21 -15.97
CA ILE A 138 12.45 11.86 -15.13
C ILE A 138 11.67 13.13 -14.75
N PRO A 139 10.39 13.25 -15.16
CA PRO A 139 9.54 14.33 -14.68
C PRO A 139 9.13 14.11 -13.22
N LYS A 140 9.00 15.19 -12.46
CA LYS A 140 8.52 15.12 -11.07
C LYS A 140 7.03 14.80 -10.99
N THR A 141 6.23 15.52 -11.77
CA THR A 141 4.78 15.35 -11.90
C THR A 141 4.38 15.52 -13.36
N LEU A 142 3.31 14.86 -13.78
CA LEU A 142 2.66 15.09 -15.08
C LEU A 142 1.41 15.94 -14.88
N LEU A 143 1.42 17.14 -15.45
CA LEU A 143 0.31 18.08 -15.31
C LEU A 143 -0.81 17.77 -16.32
N ILE A 144 -2.03 17.63 -15.82
CA ILE A 144 -3.24 17.48 -16.64
C ILE A 144 -4.13 18.69 -16.45
N GLU A 145 -4.57 19.28 -17.54
CA GLU A 145 -5.55 20.38 -17.52
C GLU A 145 -6.96 19.81 -17.71
N VAL A 146 -7.83 20.00 -16.71
CA VAL A 146 -9.20 19.44 -16.73
C VAL A 146 -10.29 20.49 -16.88
N THR A 147 -9.93 21.77 -17.03
CA THR A 147 -10.87 22.91 -17.06
C THR A 147 -11.96 22.78 -18.13
N GLN A 148 -11.65 22.16 -19.27
CA GLN A 148 -12.58 22.04 -20.39
C GLN A 148 -13.49 20.80 -20.33
N LEU A 149 -13.32 19.92 -19.34
CA LEU A 149 -14.08 18.67 -19.27
C LEU A 149 -15.52 18.90 -18.79
N ASP A 150 -16.46 18.32 -19.53
CA ASP A 150 -17.87 18.23 -19.19
C ASP A 150 -18.23 16.86 -18.58
N ILE A 151 -19.46 16.71 -18.07
CA ILE A 151 -19.95 15.42 -17.57
C ILE A 151 -19.92 14.38 -18.69
N GLY A 152 -19.28 13.24 -18.43
CA GLY A 152 -19.09 12.14 -19.37
C GLY A 152 -17.77 12.20 -20.13
N ASP A 153 -17.05 13.32 -20.05
CA ASP A 153 -15.73 13.43 -20.68
C ASP A 153 -14.67 12.72 -19.84
N SER A 154 -13.65 12.23 -20.54
CA SER A 154 -12.50 11.56 -19.94
C SER A 154 -11.19 11.91 -20.63
N VAL A 155 -10.10 11.80 -19.89
CA VAL A 155 -8.74 11.97 -20.40
C VAL A 155 -8.07 10.61 -20.47
N LEU A 156 -7.56 10.27 -21.65
CA LEU A 156 -6.81 9.04 -21.90
C LEU A 156 -5.32 9.25 -21.65
N ALA A 157 -4.61 8.18 -21.29
CA ALA A 157 -3.17 8.20 -21.04
C ALA A 157 -2.36 8.65 -22.26
N GLY A 158 -2.81 8.32 -23.47
CA GLY A 158 -2.17 8.76 -24.72
C GLY A 158 -2.32 10.25 -25.03
N ALA A 159 -3.27 10.95 -24.41
CA ALA A 159 -3.51 12.38 -24.64
C ALA A 159 -2.63 13.29 -23.74
N LEU A 160 -1.79 12.69 -22.90
CA LEU A 160 -0.98 13.41 -21.93
C LEU A 160 0.21 14.12 -22.56
N LYS A 161 0.47 15.33 -22.09
CA LYS A 161 1.65 16.10 -22.47
C LYS A 161 2.86 15.53 -21.72
N VAL A 162 3.65 14.69 -22.39
CA VAL A 162 4.91 14.18 -21.86
C VAL A 162 6.11 14.98 -22.35
N PRO A 163 7.13 15.20 -21.51
CA PRO A 163 8.35 15.86 -21.92
C PRO A 163 9.20 14.98 -22.84
N THR A 164 10.13 15.59 -23.57
CA THR A 164 11.01 14.89 -24.51
C THR A 164 11.85 13.81 -23.80
N GLY A 165 11.84 12.59 -24.34
CA GLY A 165 12.65 11.47 -23.82
C GLY A 165 11.89 10.51 -22.89
N VAL A 166 10.58 10.74 -22.68
CA VAL A 166 9.71 9.87 -21.88
C VAL A 166 8.79 9.06 -22.79
N GLU A 167 8.85 7.73 -22.66
CA GLU A 167 7.95 6.79 -23.34
C GLU A 167 6.90 6.31 -22.35
N ILE A 168 5.61 6.48 -22.64
CA ILE A 168 4.53 5.94 -21.80
C ILE A 168 4.44 4.43 -22.05
N LEU A 169 4.50 3.61 -21.00
CA LEU A 169 4.33 2.16 -21.09
C LEU A 169 2.88 1.74 -20.79
N THR A 170 2.16 2.54 -20.01
CA THR A 170 0.72 2.35 -19.79
C THR A 170 -0.03 2.38 -21.12
N PRO A 171 -1.05 1.50 -21.33
CA PRO A 171 -1.83 1.50 -22.56
C PRO A 171 -2.41 2.89 -22.86
N PRO A 172 -2.35 3.37 -24.11
CA PRO A 172 -2.79 4.72 -24.46
C PRO A 172 -4.30 4.90 -24.26
N ASP A 173 -5.07 3.82 -24.31
CA ASP A 173 -6.53 3.78 -24.12
C ASP A 173 -6.94 3.73 -22.64
N SER A 174 -5.98 3.71 -21.71
CA SER A 174 -6.29 3.75 -20.27
C SER A 174 -6.87 5.10 -19.87
N LEU A 175 -7.98 5.07 -19.14
CA LEU A 175 -8.62 6.26 -18.58
C LEU A 175 -7.81 6.76 -17.38
N VAL A 176 -7.49 8.05 -17.39
CA VAL A 176 -6.74 8.70 -16.32
C VAL A 176 -7.70 9.43 -15.39
N VAL A 177 -8.57 10.26 -15.98
CA VAL A 177 -9.56 11.08 -15.27
C VAL A 177 -10.88 11.02 -16.01
N VAL A 178 -12.00 10.97 -15.27
CA VAL A 178 -13.35 11.02 -15.82
C VAL A 178 -14.24 11.94 -14.98
N VAL A 179 -15.16 12.66 -15.62
CA VAL A 179 -16.19 13.43 -14.91
C VAL A 179 -17.50 12.66 -14.92
N ILE A 180 -17.95 12.22 -13.76
CA ILE A 180 -19.17 11.41 -13.60
C ILE A 180 -20.35 12.32 -13.22
N ALA A 181 -21.55 11.99 -13.68
CA ALA A 181 -22.76 12.68 -13.28
C ALA A 181 -23.05 12.46 -11.77
N PRO A 182 -23.59 13.45 -11.05
CA PRO A 182 -23.95 13.25 -9.65
C PRO A 182 -25.02 12.18 -9.52
N THR A 183 -24.77 11.20 -8.65
CA THR A 183 -25.82 10.27 -8.22
C THR A 183 -26.72 11.02 -7.25
N ILE A 184 -27.79 11.63 -7.75
CA ILE A 184 -28.87 12.14 -6.88
C ILE A 184 -29.64 10.91 -6.41
N LEU A 185 -29.38 10.46 -5.18
CA LEU A 185 -30.35 9.69 -4.41
C LEU A 185 -31.55 10.61 -4.20
N LYS A 186 -32.54 10.51 -5.09
CA LYS A 186 -33.87 11.04 -4.84
C LYS A 186 -34.38 10.29 -3.62
N GLU A 187 -34.36 10.93 -2.46
CA GLU A 187 -35.30 10.60 -1.40
C GLU A 187 -36.70 10.77 -2.00
N GLU A 188 -37.32 9.65 -2.33
CA GLU A 188 -38.75 9.61 -2.58
C GLU A 188 -39.43 10.11 -1.30
N LYS A 189 -39.93 11.34 -1.34
CA LYS A 189 -40.95 11.77 -0.39
C LYS A 189 -42.06 10.72 -0.44
N PRO A 190 -42.42 10.07 0.68
CA PRO A 190 -43.52 9.13 0.67
C PRO A 190 -44.78 9.92 0.31
N VAL A 191 -45.43 9.49 -0.78
CA VAL A 191 -46.76 9.95 -1.14
C VAL A 191 -47.70 9.34 -0.10
N GLU A 192 -48.34 10.17 0.72
CA GLU A 192 -49.46 9.78 1.57
C GLU A 192 -50.59 9.25 0.66
N GLU A 193 -50.72 7.94 0.60
CA GLU A 193 -51.85 7.29 -0.04
C GLU A 193 -53.02 7.25 0.96
N VAL A 194 -53.97 8.15 0.74
CA VAL A 194 -55.28 8.16 1.39
C VAL A 194 -56.06 6.96 0.85
N VAL A 195 -56.25 5.92 1.67
CA VAL A 195 -57.17 4.82 1.37
C VAL A 195 -58.37 4.93 2.30
N ALA A 196 -59.49 5.39 1.75
CA ALA A 196 -60.81 5.38 2.37
C ALA A 196 -61.60 4.14 1.90
N GLU A 197 -61.99 3.31 2.88
CA GLU A 197 -63.23 2.50 2.98
C GLU A 197 -63.48 1.28 2.03
N PRO A 198 -64.38 0.33 2.39
CA PRO A 198 -64.53 -0.37 3.68
C PRO A 198 -65.04 -1.85 3.56
N GLU A 199 -65.29 -2.50 4.72
CA GLU A 199 -66.23 -3.64 5.01
C GLU A 199 -66.01 -5.01 4.30
N LEU A 200 -66.28 -6.21 4.85
CA LEU A 200 -66.74 -6.77 6.13
C LEU A 200 -66.68 -8.33 6.00
N ILE A 201 -66.69 -9.03 7.14
CA ILE A 201 -67.09 -10.44 7.37
C ILE A 201 -66.04 -11.56 7.17
N GLY A 202 -65.74 -12.22 8.29
CA GLY A 202 -65.37 -13.65 8.30
C GLY A 202 -64.27 -14.03 9.29
N LYS A 203 -64.49 -13.88 10.60
CA LYS A 203 -63.59 -14.40 11.66
C LYS A 203 -64.34 -15.45 12.48
N GLU A 204 -63.87 -16.69 12.45
CA GLU A 204 -63.97 -17.78 13.44
C GLU A 204 -63.11 -18.90 12.84
N LYS A 205 -62.18 -19.59 13.52
CA LYS A 205 -61.92 -19.92 14.93
C LYS A 205 -60.41 -20.31 15.01
N GLU A 206 -59.69 -19.99 16.08
CA GLU A 206 -59.28 -20.92 17.17
C GLU A 206 -58.70 -22.24 16.64
N GLU A 207 -57.58 -22.80 17.08
CA GLU A 207 -56.74 -22.72 18.29
C GLU A 207 -55.59 -23.71 17.99
N GLY A 208 -54.50 -23.72 18.77
CA GLY A 208 -53.62 -24.91 18.81
C GLY A 208 -52.12 -24.67 18.89
N GLU A 209 -51.69 -24.24 20.06
CA GLU A 209 -50.61 -24.79 20.90
C GLU A 209 -49.61 -25.82 20.32
N GLU A 210 -48.32 -25.42 20.39
CA GLU A 210 -47.12 -26.10 20.90
C GLU A 210 -46.84 -27.63 20.75
N GLY A 211 -45.57 -27.91 20.43
CA GLY A 211 -44.85 -29.18 20.68
C GLY A 211 -44.70 -30.10 19.47
N GLU A 212 -43.64 -30.87 19.22
CA GLU A 212 -42.29 -31.06 19.77
C GLU A 212 -41.63 -32.14 18.84
N LYS A 213 -40.29 -32.23 18.86
CA LYS A 213 -39.42 -33.32 18.34
C LYS A 213 -39.21 -33.39 16.83
N GLY A 214 -38.02 -33.66 16.31
CA GLY A 214 -36.69 -34.08 16.79
C GLY A 214 -35.84 -34.17 15.51
N GLU A 215 -34.52 -34.28 15.48
CA GLU A 215 -33.54 -34.77 16.44
C GLU A 215 -32.14 -34.42 15.90
N GLU A 216 -31.18 -34.37 16.83
CA GLU A 216 -29.75 -34.75 16.68
C GLU A 216 -28.83 -34.02 15.67
N GLY A 217 -27.58 -33.73 16.00
CA GLY A 217 -26.73 -34.14 17.11
C GLY A 217 -25.55 -33.16 17.28
N GLU A 218 -25.22 -32.86 18.53
CA GLU A 218 -23.95 -33.24 19.19
C GLU A 218 -22.80 -32.26 18.87
N LYS A 219 -22.48 -31.25 19.70
CA LYS A 219 -21.87 -31.30 21.06
C LYS A 219 -20.72 -32.32 21.13
N ALA A 220 -19.60 -32.06 21.78
CA ALA A 220 -19.04 -30.91 22.46
C ALA A 220 -17.59 -31.31 22.83
N SER A 221 -16.66 -30.35 22.95
CA SER A 221 -16.03 -29.95 24.23
C SER A 221 -15.32 -31.08 25.01
N SER A 222 -14.13 -30.91 25.55
CA SER A 222 -13.76 -29.97 26.62
C SER A 222 -12.38 -30.45 27.13
N ALA A 223 -11.43 -29.57 27.48
CA ALA A 223 -11.19 -29.03 28.83
C ALA A 223 -11.14 -30.10 29.94
N ALA A 224 -10.34 -30.07 30.99
CA ALA A 224 -9.11 -29.39 31.41
C ALA A 224 -8.81 -29.96 32.82
N ALA A 225 -7.53 -29.98 33.20
CA ALA A 225 -6.98 -30.00 34.57
C ALA A 225 -7.07 -31.25 35.48
N GLY A 226 -5.93 -31.60 36.10
CA GLY A 226 -5.91 -32.02 37.52
C GLY A 226 -5.06 -33.23 37.97
N GLU A 227 -3.77 -32.99 38.26
CA GLU A 227 -2.93 -33.52 39.38
C GLU A 227 -2.51 -35.02 39.61
N LYS A 228 -1.17 -35.16 39.78
CA LYS A 228 -0.33 -35.91 40.76
C LYS A 228 -0.37 -37.45 40.93
N LYS A 229 0.81 -38.10 40.76
CA LYS A 229 1.71 -38.68 41.81
C LYS A 229 2.88 -39.50 41.18
N GLU A 230 4.13 -39.17 41.51
CA GLU A 230 5.12 -39.93 42.35
C GLU A 230 5.73 -41.23 41.75
N GLY A 231 7.08 -41.29 41.72
CA GLY A 231 7.83 -42.51 42.08
C GLY A 231 9.05 -42.96 41.24
N ALA A 232 10.25 -42.88 41.85
CA ALA A 232 11.48 -43.72 41.73
C ALA A 232 12.39 -43.58 40.47
N GLU A 233 13.63 -43.06 40.59
CA GLU A 233 14.92 -43.77 40.92
C GLU A 233 15.32 -44.82 39.85
N LYS A 234 16.55 -44.95 39.31
CA LYS A 234 17.90 -44.76 39.84
C LYS A 234 18.94 -45.00 38.71
N GLN A 235 20.11 -44.35 38.80
CA GLN A 235 21.50 -44.88 38.56
C GLN A 235 21.84 -45.59 37.21
N THR A 236 22.98 -45.47 36.55
CA THR A 236 24.42 -45.23 36.81
C THR A 236 25.06 -45.01 35.42
N GLY A 237 26.10 -44.21 35.21
CA GLY A 237 27.45 -44.60 35.58
C GLY A 237 28.50 -43.77 34.83
N THR A 238 29.54 -43.44 35.58
CA THR A 238 30.79 -42.73 35.28
C THR A 238 31.82 -43.61 34.56
N GLY A 239 32.67 -42.99 33.73
CA GLY A 239 34.00 -43.51 33.34
C GLY A 239 34.60 -42.65 32.21
N LYS A 240 35.48 -41.67 32.49
CA LYS A 240 36.96 -41.71 32.65
C LYS A 240 37.77 -42.02 31.37
N GLU A 241 38.81 -41.18 31.18
CA GLU A 241 40.11 -41.44 30.50
C GLU A 241 40.11 -41.44 28.95
N GLU A 242 41.08 -40.93 28.18
CA GLU A 242 42.43 -40.35 28.36
C GLU A 242 42.84 -39.64 27.04
N LYS A 243 43.41 -38.44 27.08
CA LYS A 243 44.80 -38.08 26.67
C LYS A 243 45.57 -39.03 25.70
N LYS A 244 45.81 -38.55 24.48
CA LYS A 244 47.06 -38.61 23.64
C LYS A 244 46.68 -38.00 22.27
N LYS A 245 47.31 -37.02 21.62
CA LYS A 245 48.70 -36.58 21.44
C LYS A 245 49.66 -37.70 21.01
N GLU A 246 49.68 -37.99 19.71
CA GLU A 246 50.80 -37.80 18.78
C GLU A 246 50.31 -37.91 17.34
#